data_AF-A0A2V8J4C6-F1
#
_entry.id   AF-A0A2V8J4C6-F1
#
_cell.length_a   1.000
_cell.length_b   1.000
_cell.length_c   1.000
_cell.angle_alpha   90.00
_cell.angle_beta   90.00
_cell.angle_gamma   90.00
#
_symmetry.space_group_name_H-M   'P 1'
#
loop_
_entity.id
_entity.type
_entity.pdbx_description
1 polymer ?
#
loop_
_entity_poly.entity_id
_entity_poly.type
_entity_poly.pdbx_seq_one_letter_code
_entity_poly.pdbx_strand_id
1 'polypeptide(L)'
;MSLPNARIVALVLTFSLWVAPVHAHVKKIVIDKKVSPAFNGQSFGPAGQYETLAGRAFGELDPNDPHNAIITDIKLAPRNANGRVEYIASFFLVKPIDMSK
;
A
#
# COMPACT_ATOMS: atom_id res chain seq x y z
N MET A 1 -44.82 33.43 -13.03
CA MET A 1 -43.45 33.90 -13.31
C MET A 1 -42.87 34.30 -11.96
N SER A 2 -41.90 33.65 -11.31
CA SER A 2 -40.79 32.77 -11.70
C SER A 2 -40.53 31.74 -10.58
N LEU A 3 -40.21 30.48 -10.93
CA LEU A 3 -39.59 29.55 -9.99
C LEU A 3 -38.12 29.96 -9.79
N PRO A 4 -37.65 30.33 -8.58
CA PRO A 4 -36.23 30.27 -8.25
C PRO A 4 -35.85 28.78 -8.07
N ASN A 5 -34.57 28.44 -7.99
CA ASN A 5 -34.03 27.13 -7.54
C ASN A 5 -33.41 26.21 -8.60
N ALA A 6 -33.67 26.39 -9.91
CA ALA A 6 -33.04 25.53 -10.93
C ALA A 6 -31.50 25.73 -11.04
N ARG A 7 -31.00 26.93 -10.70
CA ARG A 7 -29.57 27.27 -10.78
C ARG A 7 -28.74 26.76 -9.60
N ILE A 8 -29.36 26.55 -8.43
CA ILE A 8 -28.64 26.11 -7.22
C ILE A 8 -28.50 24.58 -7.20
N VAL A 9 -29.50 23.85 -7.71
CA VAL A 9 -29.47 22.38 -7.78
C VAL A 9 -28.39 21.88 -8.76
N ALA A 10 -28.13 22.62 -9.85
CA ALA A 10 -27.10 22.24 -10.82
C ALA A 10 -25.66 22.36 -10.29
N LEU A 11 -25.40 23.24 -9.33
CA LEU A 11 -24.04 23.45 -8.80
C LEU A 11 -23.60 22.32 -7.85
N VAL A 12 -24.55 21.70 -7.14
CA VAL A 12 -24.27 20.64 -6.16
C VAL A 12 -23.99 19.28 -6.83
N LEU A 13 -24.57 19.04 -8.01
CA LEU A 13 -24.39 17.76 -8.73
C LEU A 13 -23.06 17.64 -9.49
N THR A 14 -22.31 18.73 -9.66
CA THR A 14 -21.05 18.69 -10.46
C THR A 14 -19.82 18.37 -9.60
N PHE A 15 -19.93 18.40 -8.27
CA PHE A 15 -18.78 18.23 -7.37
C PHE A 15 -18.52 16.77 -6.94
N SER A 16 -19.37 15.82 -7.34
CA SER A 16 -19.42 14.50 -6.70
C SER A 16 -18.53 13.39 -7.29
N LEU A 17 -17.64 13.66 -8.25
CA LEU A 17 -16.91 12.59 -8.95
C LEU A 17 -15.42 12.82 -9.20
N TRP A 18 -14.72 13.57 -8.34
CA TRP A 18 -13.25 13.49 -8.29
C TRP A 18 -12.79 12.67 -7.09
N VAL A 19 -12.93 11.35 -7.21
CA VAL A 19 -12.11 10.43 -6.43
C VAL A 19 -10.76 10.35 -7.14
N ALA A 20 -9.81 11.20 -6.75
CA ALA A 20 -8.43 11.00 -7.17
C ALA A 20 -7.97 9.64 -6.61
N PRO A 21 -7.45 8.73 -7.44
CA PRO A 21 -7.07 7.42 -6.94
C PRO A 21 -5.88 7.56 -5.99
N VAL A 22 -6.07 7.17 -4.73
CA VAL A 22 -4.97 7.10 -3.76
C VAL A 22 -4.13 5.87 -4.11
N HIS A 23 -2.88 6.11 -4.45
CA HIS A 23 -2.02 5.14 -5.10
C HIS A 23 -0.71 5.04 -4.32
N ALA A 24 -0.75 4.38 -3.17
CA ALA A 24 0.43 3.83 -2.52
C ALA A 24 0.65 2.42 -3.09
N HIS A 25 1.60 2.28 -4.01
CA HIS A 25 1.84 1.01 -4.68
C HIS A 25 3.17 0.43 -4.24
N VAL A 26 3.11 -0.76 -3.63
CA VAL A 26 4.24 -1.68 -3.67
C VAL A 26 4.37 -2.15 -5.12
N LYS A 27 5.50 -1.81 -5.74
CA LYS A 27 5.82 -2.11 -7.14
C LYS A 27 6.49 -3.47 -7.28
N LYS A 28 7.23 -3.90 -6.25
CA LYS A 28 7.99 -5.15 -6.28
C LYS A 28 8.16 -5.71 -4.87
N ILE A 29 7.97 -7.01 -4.73
CA ILE A 29 8.35 -7.78 -3.54
C ILE A 29 9.52 -8.67 -3.91
N VAL A 30 10.56 -8.65 -3.09
CA VAL A 30 11.68 -9.59 -3.15
C VAL A 30 11.67 -10.41 -1.88
N ILE A 31 11.56 -11.73 -1.99
CA ILE A 31 11.77 -12.66 -0.88
C ILE A 31 13.28 -12.94 -0.85
N ASP A 32 13.96 -12.40 0.15
CA ASP A 32 15.41 -12.57 0.30
C ASP A 32 15.73 -13.89 1.03
N LYS A 33 14.86 -14.34 1.95
CA LYS A 33 15.05 -15.59 2.71
C LYS A 33 13.72 -16.29 2.98
N LYS A 34 13.74 -17.62 2.83
CA LYS A 34 12.67 -18.53 3.25
C LYS A 34 13.23 -19.58 4.19
N VAL A 35 12.56 -19.84 5.31
CA VAL A 35 12.86 -20.94 6.23
C VAL A 35 11.62 -21.82 6.34
N SER A 36 11.73 -23.07 5.91
CA SER A 36 10.62 -24.02 5.86
C SER A 36 11.14 -25.46 6.04
N PRO A 37 10.70 -26.20 7.07
CA PRO A 37 9.89 -25.73 8.19
C PRO A 37 10.64 -24.73 9.08
N ALA A 38 9.92 -23.74 9.60
CA ALA A 38 10.41 -22.89 10.68
C ALA A 38 10.26 -23.58 12.04
N PHE A 39 10.84 -22.98 13.10
CA PHE A 39 10.66 -23.42 14.49
C PHE A 39 10.98 -24.91 14.72
N ASN A 40 12.08 -25.39 14.11
CA ASN A 40 12.51 -26.79 14.17
C ASN A 40 11.43 -27.80 13.71
N GLY A 41 10.48 -27.39 12.86
CA GLY A 41 9.42 -28.25 12.37
C GLY A 41 8.27 -28.48 13.35
N GLN A 42 8.14 -27.65 14.39
CA GLN A 42 6.99 -27.72 15.29
C GLN A 42 5.66 -27.44 14.54
N SER A 43 4.63 -28.21 14.90
CA SER A 43 3.25 -27.98 14.45
C SER A 43 2.46 -27.18 15.48
N PHE A 44 1.60 -26.27 15.01
CA PHE A 44 0.78 -25.38 15.84
C PHE A 44 -0.71 -25.67 15.62
N GLY A 45 -1.25 -26.60 16.40
CA GLY A 45 -2.66 -26.98 16.33
C GLY A 45 -3.09 -27.43 14.92
N PRO A 46 -4.33 -27.14 14.49
CA PRO A 46 -4.85 -27.53 13.19
C PRO A 46 -4.07 -26.94 12.00
N ALA A 47 -3.50 -25.74 12.15
CA ALA A 47 -2.75 -25.04 11.11
C ALA A 47 -1.43 -25.74 10.71
N GLY A 48 -0.93 -26.67 11.53
CA GLY A 48 0.24 -27.48 11.22
C GLY A 48 1.56 -26.71 11.31
N GLN A 49 2.51 -27.05 10.44
CA GLN A 49 3.85 -26.46 10.42
C GLN A 49 3.84 -25.09 9.72
N TYR A 50 4.75 -24.21 10.15
CA TYR A 50 4.89 -22.86 9.64
C TYR A 50 6.19 -22.66 8.87
N GLU A 51 6.22 -21.63 8.02
CA GLU A 51 7.41 -21.11 7.39
C GLU A 51 7.55 -19.60 7.65
N THR A 52 8.80 -19.12 7.56
CA THR A 52 9.09 -17.68 7.61
C THR A 52 9.63 -17.19 6.29
N LEU A 53 9.20 -16.01 5.89
CA LEU A 53 9.69 -15.29 4.71
C LEU A 53 10.22 -13.92 5.19
N ALA A 54 11.47 -13.61 4.87
CA ALA A 54 12.05 -12.29 5.08
C ALA A 54 12.39 -11.67 3.73
N GLY A 55 12.17 -10.37 3.58
CA GLY A 55 12.44 -9.72 2.31
C GLY A 55 12.26 -8.21 2.31
N ARG A 56 12.14 -7.65 1.11
CA ARG A 56 12.00 -6.22 0.86
C ARG A 56 10.84 -5.94 -0.10
N ALA A 57 10.03 -4.95 0.25
CA ALA A 57 9.03 -4.33 -0.58
C ALA A 57 9.56 -3.01 -1.12
N PHE A 58 9.42 -2.79 -2.42
CA PHE A 58 9.81 -1.56 -3.12
C PHE A 58 8.55 -0.85 -3.55
N GLY A 59 8.44 0.45 -3.30
CA GLY A 59 7.26 1.22 -3.65
C GLY A 59 7.58 2.67 -4.01
N GLU A 60 6.53 3.40 -4.36
CA GLU A 60 6.62 4.78 -4.87
C GLU A 60 5.58 5.68 -4.19
N LEU A 61 6.02 6.84 -3.67
CA LEU A 61 5.18 7.84 -3.01
C LEU A 61 5.02 9.09 -3.89
N ASP A 62 3.85 9.70 -3.83
CA ASP A 62 3.64 11.04 -4.39
C ASP A 62 4.05 12.08 -3.34
N PRO A 63 5.06 12.92 -3.60
CA PRO A 63 5.48 13.94 -2.65
C PRO A 63 4.45 15.07 -2.46
N ASN A 64 3.44 15.15 -3.31
CA ASN A 64 2.36 16.14 -3.22
C ASN A 64 1.08 15.59 -2.57
N ASP A 65 1.00 14.28 -2.29
CA ASP A 65 -0.13 13.71 -1.57
C ASP A 65 -0.14 14.25 -0.12
N PRO A 66 -1.25 14.86 0.34
CA PRO A 66 -1.36 15.35 1.71
C PRO A 66 -1.06 14.30 2.79
N HIS A 67 -1.34 13.02 2.53
CA HIS A 67 -1.04 11.94 3.48
C HIS A 67 0.46 11.72 3.66
N ASN A 68 1.27 12.06 2.65
CA ASN A 68 2.71 11.93 2.67
C ASN A 68 3.41 13.18 3.25
N ALA A 69 2.67 14.26 3.54
CA ALA A 69 3.23 15.53 4.03
C ALA A 69 3.92 15.41 5.40
N ILE A 70 3.62 14.36 6.17
CA ILE A 70 4.30 14.05 7.45
C ILE A 70 5.75 13.59 7.25
N ILE A 71 6.11 13.12 6.05
CA ILE A 71 7.47 12.67 5.74
C ILE A 71 8.33 13.92 5.52
N THR A 72 9.21 14.20 6.47
CA THR A 72 10.15 15.32 6.40
C THR A 72 10.93 15.28 5.08
N ASP A 73 11.04 16.44 4.44
CA ASP A 73 11.77 16.64 3.19
C ASP A 73 11.33 15.80 2.00
N ILE A 74 10.14 15.18 2.03
CA ILE A 74 9.65 14.37 0.90
C ILE A 74 9.57 15.16 -0.41
N LYS A 75 9.34 16.48 -0.32
CA LYS A 75 9.33 17.37 -1.49
C LYS A 75 10.72 17.57 -2.10
N LEU A 76 11.78 17.41 -1.31
CA LEU A 76 13.18 17.56 -1.69
C LEU A 76 13.83 16.23 -2.13
N ALA A 77 13.19 15.10 -1.83
CA ALA A 77 13.72 13.79 -2.17
C ALA A 77 13.88 13.59 -3.70
N PRO A 78 14.91 12.85 -4.15
CA PRO A 78 15.06 12.46 -5.56
C PRO A 78 13.80 11.75 -6.07
N ARG A 79 13.44 12.03 -7.33
CA ARG A 79 12.26 11.47 -7.98
C ARG A 79 12.66 10.61 -9.15
N ASN A 80 11.95 9.50 -9.35
CA ASN A 80 12.14 8.65 -10.52
C ASN A 80 11.53 9.29 -11.79
N ALA A 81 11.62 8.60 -12.93
CA ALA A 81 11.10 9.09 -14.22
C ALA A 81 9.58 9.37 -14.21
N ASN A 82 8.84 8.81 -13.26
CA ASN A 82 7.40 9.03 -13.08
C ASN A 82 7.10 10.23 -12.15
N GLY A 83 8.13 10.95 -11.67
CA GLY A 83 7.99 12.05 -10.73
C GLY A 83 7.66 11.61 -9.30
N ARG A 84 7.88 10.33 -8.96
CA ARG A 84 7.56 9.74 -7.66
C ARG A 84 8.82 9.53 -6.81
N VAL A 85 8.69 9.55 -5.49
CA VAL A 85 9.78 9.24 -4.55
C VAL A 85 9.79 7.74 -4.29
N GLU A 86 10.92 7.08 -4.54
CA GLU A 86 11.06 5.63 -4.34
C GLU A 86 11.40 5.30 -2.89
N TYR A 87 10.86 4.20 -2.37
CA TYR A 87 11.19 3.70 -1.05
C TYR A 87 11.37 2.18 -1.04
N ILE A 88 12.05 1.70 0.00
CA ILE A 88 12.20 0.28 0.31
C ILE A 88 11.77 0.07 1.76
N ALA A 89 10.97 -0.97 2.00
CA ALA A 89 10.58 -1.43 3.32
C ALA A 89 10.96 -2.90 3.50
N SER A 90 11.59 -3.25 4.61
CA SER A 90 11.83 -4.65 4.97
C SER A 90 10.55 -5.28 5.53
N PHE A 91 10.32 -6.56 5.26
CA PHE A 91 9.20 -7.32 5.82
C PHE A 91 9.66 -8.67 6.38
N PHE A 92 8.88 -9.17 7.33
CA PHE A 92 8.97 -10.52 7.86
C PHE A 92 7.56 -11.11 7.96
N LEU A 93 7.33 -12.25 7.33
CA LEU A 93 6.05 -12.95 7.32
C LEU A 93 6.22 -14.33 7.94
N VAL A 94 5.30 -14.68 8.83
CA VAL A 94 5.17 -16.02 9.41
C VAL A 94 3.80 -16.56 9.00
N LYS A 95 3.77 -17.70 8.31
CA LYS A 95 2.52 -18.30 7.83
C LYS A 95 2.55 -19.82 7.90
N PRO A 96 1.38 -20.49 7.94
CA PRO A 96 1.31 -21.93 7.70
C PRO A 96 2.00 -22.30 6.39
N ILE A 97 2.69 -23.44 6.36
CA ILE A 97 3.19 -24.02 5.11
C ILE A 97 2.02 -24.35 4.19
N ASP A 98 1.00 -25.00 4.75
CA ASP A 98 -0.27 -25.32 4.10
C ASP A 98 -1.33 -24.31 4.53
N MET A 99 -1.71 -23.41 3.62
CA MET A 99 -2.73 -22.38 3.88
C MET A 99 -4.17 -22.91 3.76
N SER A 100 -4.36 -24.18 3.40
CA SER A 100 -5.69 -24.79 3.29
C SER A 100 -6.18 -25.44 4.60
N LYS A 101 -5.34 -25.45 5.64
CA LYS A 101 -5.61 -26.00 6.96
C LYS A 101 -5.99 -24.94 7.98
#